data_AF-A0A351G0F3-F1
#
_entry.id   AF-A0A351G0F3-F1
#
_cell.length_a   1.000
_cell.length_b   1.000
_cell.length_c   1.000
_cell.angle_alpha   90.00
_cell.angle_beta   90.00
_cell.angle_gamma   90.00
#
_symmetry.space_group_name_H-M   'P 1'
#
loop_
_entity.id
_entity.type
_entity.pdbx_description
1 polymer ?
#
loop_
_entity_poly.entity_id
_entity_poly.type
_entity_poly.pdbx_seq_one_letter_code
_entity_poly.pdbx_strand_id
1 'polypeptide(L)'
;TVADEVAEASPWLHIGDLLTVDEVMRQPARRRLLHQETNALACDMETLGVAEACRAHKQRFMAVRVVSDAVDDTLPPAIENLMEQKSWAGKLGAASGALLKSPATIKQWWELKEQATKLSDRLARFLSGVVTQLPAE
;
A
#
# COMPACT_ATOMS: atom_id res chain seq x y z
N THR A 1 -5.80 -13.84 21.65
CA THR A 1 -4.97 -12.65 21.98
C THR A 1 -5.83 -11.41 21.86
N VAL A 2 -5.48 -10.26 22.48
CA VAL A 2 -6.26 -9.00 22.32
C VAL A 2 -6.47 -8.65 20.84
N ALA A 3 -5.47 -8.96 20.00
CA ALA A 3 -5.57 -8.86 18.54
C ALA A 3 -6.75 -9.66 17.95
N ASP A 4 -6.91 -10.93 18.33
CA ASP A 4 -7.94 -11.81 17.77
C ASP A 4 -9.35 -11.34 18.17
N GLU A 5 -9.52 -10.90 19.41
CA GLU A 5 -10.80 -10.41 19.95
C GLU A 5 -11.22 -9.08 19.28
N VAL A 6 -10.26 -8.20 19.01
CA VAL A 6 -10.49 -6.94 18.30
C VAL A 6 -10.76 -7.16 16.79
N ALA A 7 -10.10 -8.14 16.17
CA ALA A 7 -10.36 -8.52 14.78
C ALA A 7 -11.74 -9.17 14.59
N GLU A 8 -12.18 -10.03 15.53
CA GLU A 8 -13.52 -10.63 15.50
C GLU A 8 -14.64 -9.59 15.64
N ALA A 9 -14.43 -8.55 16.46
CA ALA A 9 -15.39 -7.46 16.63
C ALA A 9 -15.45 -6.50 15.42
N SER A 10 -14.47 -6.52 14.54
CA SER A 10 -14.33 -5.59 13.41
C SER A 10 -13.96 -6.31 12.12
N PRO A 11 -14.95 -6.70 11.27
CA PRO A 11 -14.70 -7.50 10.07
C PRO A 11 -13.82 -6.81 9.01
N TRP A 12 -13.57 -5.51 9.18
CA TRP A 12 -12.73 -4.68 8.31
C TRP A 12 -11.30 -4.51 8.83
N LEU A 13 -11.00 -5.06 10.02
CA LEU A 13 -9.69 -5.01 10.64
C LEU A 13 -9.07 -6.40 10.58
N HIS A 14 -7.90 -6.48 9.98
CA HIS A 14 -7.15 -7.71 9.83
C HIS A 14 -5.80 -7.53 10.52
N ILE A 15 -5.38 -8.55 11.26
CA ILE A 15 -4.09 -8.57 11.97
C ILE A 15 -3.33 -9.80 11.48
N GLY A 16 -2.09 -9.59 11.09
CA GLY A 16 -1.24 -10.64 10.54
C GLY A 16 0.09 -10.08 10.07
N ASP A 17 0.87 -10.93 9.41
CA ASP A 17 2.20 -10.59 8.96
C ASP A 17 2.17 -9.66 7.75
N LEU A 18 3.12 -8.71 7.74
CA LEU A 18 3.36 -7.79 6.62
C LEU A 18 4.70 -8.13 5.98
N LEU A 19 4.69 -8.43 4.69
CA LEU A 19 5.88 -8.70 3.90
C LEU A 19 6.42 -7.42 3.27
N THR A 20 7.69 -7.08 3.48
CA THR A 20 8.34 -6.00 2.72
C THR A 20 9.05 -6.59 1.49
N VAL A 21 8.87 -5.95 0.33
CA VAL A 21 9.43 -6.36 -0.97
C VAL A 21 10.20 -5.20 -1.62
N ASP A 22 11.17 -5.51 -2.48
CA ASP A 22 12.02 -4.47 -3.09
C ASP A 22 11.43 -3.84 -4.37
N GLU A 23 10.30 -4.36 -4.84
CA GLU A 23 9.65 -3.90 -6.07
C GLU A 23 8.13 -3.96 -5.99
N VAL A 24 7.47 -3.16 -6.83
CA VAL A 24 6.02 -3.15 -6.93
C VAL A 24 5.52 -4.46 -7.53
N MET A 25 4.66 -5.16 -6.80
CA MET A 25 4.09 -6.43 -7.23
C MET A 25 3.02 -6.23 -8.30
N ARG A 26 3.41 -6.32 -9.59
CA ARG A 26 2.48 -6.04 -10.71
C ARG A 26 1.59 -7.22 -11.09
N GLN A 27 2.03 -8.45 -10.83
CA GLN A 27 1.37 -9.66 -11.32
C GLN A 27 0.58 -10.37 -10.19
N PRO A 28 -0.72 -10.63 -10.38
CA PRO A 28 -1.52 -11.41 -9.42
C PRO A 28 -0.94 -12.78 -9.08
N ALA A 29 -0.33 -13.47 -10.05
CA ALA A 29 0.31 -14.76 -9.84
C ALA A 29 1.48 -14.67 -8.84
N ARG A 30 2.30 -13.60 -8.93
CA ARG A 30 3.41 -13.37 -7.99
C ARG A 30 2.90 -13.07 -6.59
N ARG A 31 1.83 -12.27 -6.45
CA ARG A 31 1.18 -11.99 -5.16
C ARG A 31 0.68 -13.27 -4.49
N ARG A 32 0.01 -14.15 -5.25
CA ARG A 32 -0.44 -15.46 -4.76
C ARG A 32 0.70 -16.35 -4.32
N LEU A 33 1.77 -16.44 -5.12
CA LEU A 33 2.95 -17.23 -4.78
C LEU A 33 3.57 -16.74 -3.46
N LEU A 34 3.79 -15.44 -3.31
CA LEU A 34 4.33 -14.87 -2.07
C LEU A 34 3.43 -15.13 -0.87
N HIS A 35 2.11 -15.03 -1.04
CA HIS A 35 1.17 -15.38 0.03
C HIS A 35 1.27 -16.87 0.40
N GLN A 36 1.38 -17.78 -0.58
CA GLN A 36 1.57 -19.21 -0.31
C GLN A 36 2.90 -19.51 0.40
N GLU A 37 3.97 -18.80 0.03
CA GLU A 37 5.32 -19.01 0.60
C GLU A 37 5.47 -18.42 2.00
N THR A 38 4.80 -17.30 2.28
CA THR A 38 5.04 -16.51 3.51
C THR A 38 3.85 -16.46 4.46
N ASN A 39 2.65 -16.79 3.96
CA ASN A 39 1.37 -16.57 4.65
C ASN A 39 1.11 -15.11 5.06
N ALA A 40 1.85 -14.15 4.50
CA ALA A 40 1.68 -12.73 4.79
C ALA A 40 0.31 -12.22 4.32
N LEU A 41 -0.31 -11.38 5.13
CA LEU A 41 -1.63 -10.80 4.89
C LEU A 41 -1.57 -9.67 3.86
N ALA A 42 -0.48 -8.89 3.89
CA ALA A 42 -0.26 -7.76 3.00
C ALA A 42 1.23 -7.61 2.69
N CYS A 43 1.55 -6.77 1.70
CA CYS A 43 2.92 -6.39 1.41
C CYS A 43 3.08 -4.89 1.15
N ASP A 44 4.26 -4.37 1.43
CA ASP A 44 4.70 -3.02 1.06
C ASP A 44 6.19 -2.99 0.71
N MET A 45 6.78 -1.81 0.55
CA MET A 45 8.20 -1.68 0.18
C MET A 45 9.08 -1.04 1.26
N GLU A 46 8.49 -0.60 2.38
CA GLU A 46 9.20 0.27 3.32
C GLU A 46 9.10 -0.16 4.79
N THR A 47 8.11 -0.99 5.19
CA THR A 47 7.87 -1.23 6.63
C THR A 47 9.07 -1.83 7.33
N LEU A 48 9.73 -2.82 6.75
CA LEU A 48 10.87 -3.48 7.38
C LEU A 48 11.97 -2.47 7.74
N GLY A 49 12.30 -1.53 6.85
CA GLY A 49 13.30 -0.49 7.13
C GLY A 49 12.92 0.41 8.30
N VAL A 50 11.64 0.78 8.43
CA VAL A 50 11.14 1.55 9.58
C VAL A 50 11.19 0.73 10.86
N ALA A 51 10.76 -0.54 10.81
CA ALA A 51 10.77 -1.44 11.95
C ALA A 51 12.20 -1.69 12.46
N GLU A 52 13.18 -1.85 11.56
CA GLU A 52 14.59 -1.99 11.90
C GLU A 52 15.15 -0.74 12.58
N ALA A 53 14.82 0.45 12.08
CA ALA A 53 15.20 1.71 12.70
C ALA A 53 14.60 1.85 14.11
N CYS A 54 13.29 1.60 14.28
CA CYS A 54 12.64 1.62 15.59
C CYS A 54 13.31 0.63 16.56
N ARG A 55 13.59 -0.60 16.10
CA ARG A 55 14.29 -1.63 16.89
C ARG A 55 15.67 -1.17 17.33
N ALA A 56 16.46 -0.56 16.44
CA ALA A 56 17.78 -0.04 16.75
C ALA A 56 17.74 1.06 17.83
N HIS A 57 16.68 1.87 17.84
CA HIS A 57 16.46 2.94 18.81
C HIS A 57 15.60 2.55 20.02
N LYS A 58 15.27 1.26 20.18
CA LYS A 58 14.39 0.72 21.23
C LYS A 58 13.03 1.42 21.31
N GLN A 59 12.50 1.86 20.16
CA GLN A 59 11.19 2.48 20.05
C GLN A 59 10.12 1.43 19.80
N ARG A 60 8.96 1.61 20.43
CA ARG A 60 7.77 0.79 20.13
C ARG A 60 7.33 1.06 18.70
N PHE A 61 6.92 0.02 17.98
CA PHE A 61 6.55 0.10 16.57
C PHE A 61 5.23 -0.63 16.31
N MET A 62 4.38 -0.02 15.51
CA MET A 62 3.14 -0.60 15.01
C MET A 62 2.97 -0.18 13.56
N ALA A 63 2.83 -1.15 12.65
CA ALA A 63 2.52 -0.89 11.26
C ALA A 63 1.01 -1.02 11.04
N VAL A 64 0.41 0.02 10.44
CA VAL A 64 -0.98 -0.03 9.98
C VAL A 64 -0.98 0.27 8.48
N ARG A 65 -1.69 -0.57 7.73
CA ARG A 65 -1.83 -0.45 6.27
C ARG A 65 -3.29 -0.46 5.90
N VAL A 66 -3.63 0.33 4.88
CA VAL A 66 -4.90 0.23 4.18
C VAL A 66 -4.63 -0.47 2.85
N VAL A 67 -5.41 -1.50 2.53
CA VAL A 67 -5.25 -2.25 1.28
C VAL A 67 -5.79 -1.39 0.13
N SER A 68 -4.90 -0.96 -0.77
CA SER A 68 -5.26 -0.23 -2.00
C SER A 68 -5.62 -1.15 -3.15
N ASP A 69 -4.87 -2.23 -3.30
CA ASP A 69 -4.96 -3.17 -4.41
C ASP A 69 -5.13 -4.59 -3.87
N ALA A 70 -6.19 -5.27 -4.29
CA ALA A 70 -6.42 -6.68 -4.00
C ALA A 70 -5.48 -7.58 -4.83
N VAL A 71 -5.45 -8.87 -4.52
CA VAL A 71 -4.55 -9.84 -5.19
C VAL A 71 -4.72 -9.87 -6.71
N ASP A 72 -5.94 -9.64 -7.20
CA ASP A 72 -6.27 -9.69 -8.63
C ASP A 72 -6.26 -8.34 -9.35
N ASP A 73 -6.02 -7.25 -8.61
CA ASP A 73 -5.95 -5.92 -9.20
C ASP A 73 -4.64 -5.76 -9.98
N THR A 74 -4.76 -5.17 -11.17
CA THR A 74 -3.63 -4.88 -12.06
C THR A 74 -3.47 -3.38 -12.24
N LEU A 75 -2.23 -2.90 -12.29
CA LEU A 75 -1.98 -1.49 -12.60
C LEU A 75 -2.37 -1.18 -14.06
N PRO A 76 -3.01 -0.02 -14.32
CA PRO A 76 -3.24 0.44 -15.68
C PRO A 76 -1.93 0.56 -16.48
N PRO A 77 -1.90 0.12 -17.76
CA PRO A 77 -0.66 0.11 -18.56
C PRO A 77 0.03 1.46 -18.70
N ALA A 78 -0.73 2.56 -18.70
CA ALA A 78 -0.18 3.91 -18.77
C ALA A 78 0.65 4.28 -17.52
N ILE A 79 0.23 3.77 -16.36
CA ILE A 79 0.94 4.00 -15.09
C ILE A 79 2.15 3.08 -15.01
N GLU A 80 2.00 1.84 -15.46
CA GLU A 80 3.11 0.89 -15.53
C GLU A 80 4.27 1.44 -16.37
N ASN A 81 3.98 1.92 -17.58
CA ASN A 81 4.99 2.55 -18.45
C ASN A 81 5.64 3.78 -17.80
N LEU A 82 4.87 4.58 -17.06
CA LEU A 82 5.40 5.74 -16.33
C LEU A 82 6.38 5.32 -15.23
N MET A 83 6.08 4.24 -14.51
CA MET A 83 6.91 3.71 -13.43
C MET A 83 8.20 3.03 -13.92
N GLU A 84 8.21 2.52 -15.15
CA GLU A 84 9.42 1.96 -15.79
C GLU A 84 10.46 3.02 -16.15
N GLN A 85 10.07 4.29 -16.25
CA GLN A 85 10.98 5.37 -16.60
C GLN A 85 11.89 5.74 -15.42
N LYS A 86 13.19 5.51 -15.59
CA LYS A 86 14.20 5.82 -14.56
C LYS A 86 14.51 7.32 -14.44
N SER A 87 14.31 8.09 -15.50
CA SER A 87 14.62 9.52 -15.55
C SER A 87 13.38 10.40 -15.46
N TRP A 88 13.53 11.59 -14.89
CA TRP A 88 12.46 12.59 -14.83
C TRP A 88 11.94 12.98 -16.21
N ALA A 89 12.83 13.18 -17.18
CA ALA A 89 12.46 13.48 -18.57
C ALA A 89 11.67 12.34 -19.21
N GLY A 90 12.08 11.08 -18.97
CA GLY A 90 11.34 9.90 -19.43
C GLY A 90 9.93 9.84 -18.83
N LYS A 91 9.80 10.12 -17.53
CA LYS A 91 8.50 10.18 -16.84
C LYS A 91 7.59 11.25 -17.46
N LEU A 92 8.10 12.46 -17.70
CA LEU A 92 7.34 13.54 -18.34
C LEU A 92 6.91 13.19 -19.76
N GLY A 93 7.79 12.57 -20.55
CA GLY A 93 7.48 12.11 -21.90
C GLY A 93 6.40 11.03 -21.92
N ALA A 94 6.53 10.02 -21.06
CA ALA A 94 5.54 8.95 -20.92
C ALA A 94 4.19 9.49 -20.46
N ALA A 95 4.17 10.38 -19.47
CA ALA A 95 2.96 11.05 -19.00
C ALA A 95 2.29 11.86 -20.12
N SER A 96 3.04 12.74 -20.78
CA SER A 96 2.51 13.58 -21.86
C SER A 96 1.97 12.75 -23.02
N GLY A 97 2.71 11.72 -23.44
CA GLY A 97 2.28 10.80 -24.49
C GLY A 97 1.03 10.00 -24.12
N ALA A 98 0.91 9.57 -22.86
CA ALA A 98 -0.26 8.81 -22.40
C ALA A 98 -1.52 9.68 -22.29
N LEU A 99 -1.38 10.93 -21.85
CA LEU A 99 -2.48 11.90 -21.74
C LEU A 99 -2.98 12.34 -23.12
N LEU A 100 -2.08 12.56 -24.08
CA LEU A 100 -2.43 12.94 -25.46
C LEU A 100 -3.10 11.81 -26.25
N LYS A 101 -2.78 10.55 -25.95
CA LYS A 101 -3.30 9.38 -26.68
C LYS A 101 -4.76 9.03 -26.35
N SER A 102 -5.26 9.36 -25.16
CA SER A 102 -6.62 8.98 -24.77
C SER A 102 -7.16 9.80 -23.58
N PRO A 103 -8.36 10.39 -23.69
CA PRO A 103 -9.05 10.99 -22.54
C PRO A 103 -9.41 9.96 -21.45
N ALA A 104 -9.47 8.67 -21.78
CA ALA A 104 -9.69 7.62 -20.78
C ALA A 104 -8.50 7.50 -19.80
N THR A 105 -7.26 7.77 -20.24
CA THR A 105 -6.08 7.76 -19.36
C THR A 105 -6.17 8.83 -18.28
N ILE A 106 -6.63 10.03 -18.65
CA ILE A 106 -6.84 11.14 -17.72
C ILE A 106 -7.85 10.73 -16.64
N LYS A 107 -8.96 10.10 -17.07
CA LYS A 107 -10.00 9.60 -16.17
C LYS A 107 -9.45 8.54 -15.21
N GLN A 108 -8.66 7.58 -15.71
CA GLN A 108 -8.03 6.54 -14.88
C GLN A 108 -7.10 7.12 -13.82
N TRP A 109 -6.28 8.12 -14.17
CA TRP A 109 -5.40 8.78 -13.20
C TRP A 109 -6.18 9.55 -12.15
N TRP A 110 -7.28 10.18 -12.55
CA TRP A 110 -8.18 10.86 -11.63
C TRP A 110 -8.84 9.88 -10.68
N GLU A 111 -9.35 8.76 -11.18
CA GLU A 111 -9.97 7.69 -10.38
C GLU A 111 -8.96 7.13 -9.36
N LEU A 112 -7.72 6.86 -9.78
CA LEU A 112 -6.66 6.42 -8.88
C LEU A 112 -6.37 7.45 -7.79
N LYS A 113 -6.25 8.73 -8.14
CA LYS A 113 -6.04 9.82 -7.18
C LYS A 113 -7.18 9.88 -6.17
N GLU A 114 -8.42 9.80 -6.65
CA GLU A 114 -9.61 9.84 -5.80
C GLU A 114 -9.66 8.64 -4.85
N GLN A 115 -9.34 7.44 -5.34
CA GLN A 115 -9.24 6.24 -4.51
C GLN A 115 -8.14 6.37 -3.46
N ALA A 116 -6.94 6.79 -3.86
CA ALA A 116 -5.83 7.02 -2.93
C ALA A 116 -6.19 8.04 -1.83
N THR A 117 -6.90 9.10 -2.18
CA THR A 117 -7.39 10.11 -1.23
C THR A 117 -8.39 9.50 -0.24
N LYS A 118 -9.39 8.75 -0.74
CA LYS A 118 -10.38 8.06 0.09
C LYS A 118 -9.75 7.06 1.06
N LEU A 119 -8.75 6.31 0.60
CA LEU A 119 -8.02 5.34 1.44
C LEU A 119 -7.17 6.03 2.50
N SER A 120 -6.49 7.12 2.13
CA SER A 120 -5.76 7.96 3.08
C SER A 120 -6.68 8.52 4.17
N ASP A 121 -7.85 9.03 3.80
CA ASP A 121 -8.83 9.55 4.77
C ASP A 121 -9.37 8.46 5.71
N ARG A 122 -9.53 7.23 5.22
CA ARG A 122 -9.92 6.08 6.04
C ARG A 122 -8.81 5.72 7.03
N LEU A 123 -7.57 5.65 6.56
CA LEU A 123 -6.41 5.37 7.39
C LEU A 123 -6.22 6.45 8.46
N ALA A 124 -6.32 7.72 8.09
CA ALA A 124 -6.19 8.85 9.01
C ALA A 124 -7.24 8.82 10.13
N ARG A 125 -8.50 8.51 9.79
CA ARG A 125 -9.57 8.33 10.78
C ARG A 125 -9.29 7.18 11.74
N PHE A 126 -8.85 6.04 11.22
CA PHE A 126 -8.48 4.89 12.05
C PHE A 126 -7.31 5.23 12.99
N LEU A 127 -6.24 5.81 12.45
CA LEU A 127 -5.05 6.18 13.23
C LEU A 127 -5.36 7.22 14.30
N SER A 128 -6.26 8.17 14.04
CA SER A 128 -6.69 9.14 15.04
C SER A 128 -7.30 8.45 16.27
N GLY A 129 -8.10 7.40 16.06
CA GLY A 129 -8.62 6.56 17.15
C GLY A 129 -7.53 5.77 17.87
N VAL A 130 -6.58 5.18 17.13
CA VAL A 130 -5.46 4.41 17.70
C VAL A 130 -4.57 5.29 18.57
N VAL A 131 -4.14 6.45 18.06
CA VAL A 131 -3.20 7.34 18.75
C VAL A 131 -3.73 7.80 20.10
N THR A 132 -5.04 8.05 20.22
CA THR A 132 -5.66 8.44 21.51
C THR A 132 -5.66 7.34 22.57
N GLN A 133 -5.50 6.08 22.17
CA GLN A 133 -5.46 4.91 23.06
C GLN A 133 -4.04 4.48 23.40
N LEU A 134 -3.03 5.04 22.72
CA LEU A 134 -1.65 4.77 23.05
C LEU A 134 -1.35 5.40 24.42
N PRO A 135 -0.65 4.67 25.31
CA PRO A 135 -0.28 5.23 26.60
C PRO A 135 0.59 6.47 26.37
N ALA A 136 0.17 7.59 26.98
CA ALA A 136 1.04 8.75 27.12
C ALA A 136 2.28 8.29 27.91
N GLU A 137 3.46 8.68 27.41
CA GLU A 137 4.71 8.47 28.15
C GLU A 137 4.72 9.26 29.47
#